data_AF-A0A7K1XYM3-F1
#
_entry.id   AF-A0A7K1XYM3-F1
#
_cell.length_a   1.000
_cell.length_b   1.000
_cell.length_c   1.000
_cell.angle_alpha   90.00
_cell.angle_beta   90.00
_cell.angle_gamma   90.00
#
_symmetry.space_group_name_H-M   'P 1'
#
loop_
_entity.id
_entity.type
_entity.pdbx_description
1 polymer ?
#
loop_
_entity_poly.entity_id
_entity_poly.type
_entity_poly.pdbx_seq_one_letter_code
_entity_poly.pdbx_strand_id
1 'polypeptide(L)'
;MFIDDKKGYIPCLGDKLLKTTDGGASWQVAAPGFGSGYYAAGSGASPYVSGQDKVIRSVDDASSWTMSIDAPRDTFSMHFWDAKAGIALGRSDYTGGDIGYARSSIYVTGDGGEHWEGSSAIESTTGVILGSSFPGLTGYAVNPASVIRVKRIR
;
A
#
# COMPACT_ATOMS: atom_id res chain seq x y z
N MET A 1 2.84 -4.04 10.19
CA MET A 1 2.78 -5.42 9.66
C MET A 1 4.02 -6.19 10.05
N PHE A 2 3.94 -7.51 10.07
CA PHE A 2 5.10 -8.41 10.20
C PHE A 2 5.33 -9.12 8.87
N ILE A 3 6.59 -9.20 8.44
CA ILE A 3 7.00 -9.88 7.20
C ILE A 3 7.51 -11.30 7.49
N ASP A 4 7.95 -11.53 8.73
CA ASP A 4 8.22 -12.84 9.32
C ASP A 4 7.93 -12.77 10.85
N ASP A 5 8.28 -13.81 11.60
CA ASP A 5 8.01 -13.90 13.05
C ASP A 5 8.78 -12.88 13.90
N LYS A 6 9.82 -12.24 13.34
CA LYS A 6 10.71 -11.32 14.04
C LYS A 6 10.71 -9.92 13.46
N LYS A 7 10.55 -9.78 12.16
CA LYS A 7 10.67 -8.53 11.42
C LYS A 7 9.31 -7.93 11.13
N GLY A 8 9.16 -6.67 11.51
CA GLY A 8 7.94 -5.92 11.28
C GLY A 8 8.19 -4.44 11.11
N TYR A 9 7.20 -3.78 10.50
CA TYR A 9 7.23 -2.36 10.20
C TYR A 9 5.91 -1.69 10.60
N ILE A 10 5.99 -0.51 11.20
CA ILE A 10 4.82 0.31 11.56
C ILE A 10 5.01 1.71 10.96
N PRO A 11 4.17 2.11 9.98
CA PRO A 11 4.12 3.50 9.56
C PRO A 11 3.54 4.36 10.69
N CYS A 12 4.08 5.56 10.87
CA CYS A 12 3.70 6.50 11.93
C CYS A 12 3.50 7.90 11.35
N LEU A 13 2.75 8.72 12.09
CA LEU A 13 2.63 10.15 11.79
C LEU A 13 3.99 10.84 11.82
N GLY A 14 4.12 11.89 11.02
CA GLY A 14 5.36 12.67 10.90
C GLY A 14 6.47 11.95 10.14
N ASP A 15 6.10 11.22 9.08
CA ASP A 15 7.04 10.58 8.14
C ASP A 15 8.02 9.61 8.80
N LYS A 16 7.52 8.88 9.79
CA LYS A 16 8.30 7.85 10.48
C LYS A 16 7.83 6.47 10.07
N LEU A 17 8.81 5.58 9.93
CA LEU A 17 8.60 4.15 9.89
C LEU A 17 9.36 3.56 11.06
N LEU A 18 8.69 2.75 11.87
CA LEU A 18 9.36 1.96 12.90
C LEU A 18 9.63 0.56 12.35
N LYS A 19 10.80 0.01 12.65
CA LYS A 19 11.22 -1.35 12.33
C LYS A 19 11.49 -2.12 13.62
N THR A 20 11.07 -3.37 13.67
CA THR A 20 11.48 -4.36 14.69
C THR A 20 12.22 -5.51 14.00
N THR A 21 13.08 -6.18 14.76
CA THR A 21 13.78 -7.41 14.38
C THR A 21 13.70 -8.48 15.47
N ASP A 22 12.89 -8.25 16.50
CA ASP A 22 12.77 -9.09 17.69
C ASP A 22 11.30 -9.41 18.06
N GLY A 23 10.43 -9.48 17.04
CA GLY A 23 9.02 -9.83 17.22
C GLY A 23 8.19 -8.68 17.82
N GLY A 24 8.69 -7.45 17.75
CA GLY A 24 8.02 -6.27 18.29
C GLY A 24 8.34 -5.96 19.75
N ALA A 25 9.33 -6.63 20.34
CA ALA A 25 9.80 -6.34 21.70
C ALA A 25 10.53 -4.98 21.75
N SER A 26 11.23 -4.60 20.69
CA SER A 26 11.83 -3.28 20.50
C SER A 26 11.64 -2.75 19.08
N TRP A 27 11.70 -1.41 18.97
CA TRP A 27 11.44 -0.69 17.72
C TRP A 27 12.49 0.41 17.50
N GLN A 28 12.95 0.54 16.27
CA GLN A 28 13.90 1.56 15.84
C GLN A 28 13.34 2.35 14.66
N VAL A 29 13.73 3.61 14.52
CA VAL A 29 13.29 4.45 13.40
C VAL A 29 14.05 4.06 12.14
N ALA A 30 13.31 3.67 11.10
CA ALA A 30 13.80 3.34 9.75
C ALA A 30 13.16 4.28 8.71
N ALA A 31 13.18 5.59 9.00
CA ALA A 31 12.46 6.59 8.22
C ALA A 31 13.00 6.70 6.78
N PRO A 32 12.15 6.54 5.74
CA PRO A 32 12.56 6.69 4.35
C PRO A 32 13.05 8.08 3.94
N GLY A 33 12.69 9.14 4.70
CA GLY A 33 13.17 10.50 4.45
C GLY A 33 12.52 11.25 3.29
N PHE A 34 11.39 10.76 2.75
CA PHE A 34 10.70 11.37 1.60
C PHE A 34 9.57 12.33 1.95
N GLY A 35 9.23 12.51 3.24
CA GLY A 35 8.22 13.50 3.66
C GLY A 35 6.80 13.22 3.16
N SER A 36 6.48 11.96 2.84
CA SER A 36 5.29 11.61 2.04
C SER A 36 4.09 11.11 2.82
N GLY A 37 4.05 11.24 4.16
CA GLY A 37 2.95 10.81 5.01
C GLY A 37 2.60 9.33 4.85
N TYR A 38 3.25 8.44 5.61
CA TYR A 38 3.09 6.99 5.42
C TYR A 38 1.80 6.44 6.02
N TYR A 39 1.02 5.71 5.21
CA TYR A 39 -0.28 5.15 5.56
C TYR A 39 -0.25 3.64 5.74
N ALA A 40 0.46 2.93 4.87
CA ALA A 40 0.51 1.48 4.88
C ALA A 40 1.93 0.97 4.65
N ALA A 41 2.18 -0.21 5.18
CA ALA A 41 3.35 -1.00 4.84
C ALA A 41 2.89 -2.26 4.10
N GLY A 42 3.75 -2.79 3.24
CA GLY A 42 3.54 -4.00 2.44
C GLY A 42 4.79 -4.86 2.45
N SER A 43 4.70 -6.15 2.12
CA SER A 43 5.88 -6.94 1.79
C SER A 43 5.62 -7.99 0.72
N GLY A 44 6.38 -7.89 -0.37
CA GLY A 44 6.67 -9.01 -1.27
C GLY A 44 8.00 -9.65 -0.85
N ALA A 45 8.99 -9.71 -1.75
CA ALA A 45 10.36 -10.08 -1.38
C ALA A 45 11.07 -9.06 -0.46
N SER A 46 10.55 -7.85 -0.35
CA SER A 46 11.15 -6.74 0.38
C SER A 46 10.05 -5.82 0.94
N PRO A 47 10.33 -4.95 1.94
CA PRO A 47 9.33 -4.08 2.52
C PRO A 47 8.98 -2.88 1.62
N TYR A 48 7.72 -2.47 1.68
CA TYR A 48 7.16 -1.28 1.05
C TYR A 48 6.53 -0.39 2.10
N VAL A 49 6.52 0.90 1.80
CA VAL A 49 5.74 1.89 2.52
C VAL A 49 5.01 2.73 1.48
N SER A 50 3.71 2.91 1.65
CA SER A 50 2.93 3.82 0.83
C SER A 50 2.43 5.00 1.64
N GLY A 51 2.25 6.12 0.97
CA GLY A 51 1.76 7.34 1.59
C GLY A 51 0.98 8.20 0.62
N GLN A 52 0.98 9.50 0.91
CA GLN A 52 0.28 10.56 0.20
C GLN A 52 0.77 10.69 -1.25
N ASP A 53 2.10 10.69 -1.45
CA ASP A 53 2.67 10.91 -2.79
C ASP A 53 2.94 9.64 -3.57
N LYS A 54 3.74 8.72 -3.05
CA LYS A 54 4.17 7.52 -3.80
C LYS A 54 4.38 6.31 -2.90
N VAL A 55 4.31 5.12 -3.50
CA VAL A 55 4.85 3.91 -2.90
C VAL A 55 6.37 4.00 -2.95
N ILE A 56 6.98 3.74 -1.81
CA ILE A 56 8.41 3.73 -1.57
C ILE A 56 8.78 2.29 -1.22
N ARG A 57 9.85 1.79 -1.83
CA ARG A 57 10.34 0.42 -1.64
C ARG A 57 11.73 0.46 -1.05
N SER A 58 12.04 -0.51 -0.21
CA SER A 58 13.41 -0.85 0.13
C SER A 58 13.72 -2.25 -0.40
N VAL A 59 14.97 -2.48 -0.83
CA VAL A 59 15.47 -3.79 -1.27
C VAL A 59 16.56 -4.34 -0.33
N ASP A 60 16.89 -3.58 0.71
CA ASP A 60 18.02 -3.81 1.62
C ASP A 60 17.57 -3.75 3.09
N ASP A 61 16.41 -4.35 3.37
CA ASP A 61 15.83 -4.47 4.70
C ASP A 61 15.62 -3.11 5.39
N ALA A 62 15.03 -2.15 4.67
CA ALA A 62 14.75 -0.79 5.13
C ALA A 62 15.99 0.05 5.47
N SER A 63 17.16 -0.30 4.93
CA SER A 63 18.39 0.48 5.12
C SER A 63 18.47 1.67 4.16
N SER A 64 17.93 1.52 2.95
CA SER A 64 17.72 2.57 1.97
C SER A 64 16.38 2.39 1.25
N TRP A 65 15.91 3.47 0.63
CA TRP A 65 14.57 3.56 0.08
C TRP A 65 14.59 4.25 -1.28
N THR A 66 13.83 3.72 -2.23
CA THR A 66 13.66 4.28 -3.56
C THR A 66 12.18 4.53 -3.85
N MET A 67 11.89 5.68 -4.47
CA MET A 67 10.55 6.03 -4.91
C MET A 67 10.23 5.28 -6.20
N SER A 68 9.09 4.58 -6.24
CA SER A 68 8.59 3.99 -7.49
C SER A 68 7.80 5.06 -8.24
N ILE A 69 8.32 5.48 -9.41
CA ILE A 69 7.78 6.60 -10.18
C ILE A 69 6.35 6.32 -10.69
N ASP A 70 6.09 5.07 -11.05
CA ASP A 70 4.82 4.59 -11.61
C ASP A 70 3.85 4.07 -10.54
N ALA A 71 4.26 4.08 -9.27
CA ALA A 71 3.41 3.63 -8.21
C ALA A 71 2.20 4.56 -7.97
N PRO A 72 1.07 3.99 -7.50
CA PRO A 72 -0.08 4.77 -7.10
C PRO A 72 0.25 5.75 -5.98
N ARG A 73 -0.43 6.89 -6.02
CA ARG A 73 -0.51 7.84 -4.90
C ARG A 73 -1.58 7.41 -3.92
N ASP A 74 -1.61 8.01 -2.73
CA ASP A 74 -2.66 7.83 -1.71
C ASP A 74 -3.10 6.36 -1.51
N THR A 75 -2.12 5.47 -1.35
CA THR A 75 -2.38 4.04 -1.13
C THR A 75 -2.53 3.77 0.36
N PHE A 76 -3.70 3.28 0.76
CA PHE A 76 -4.06 3.01 2.15
C PHE A 76 -3.96 1.54 2.52
N SER A 77 -3.91 0.64 1.54
CA SER A 77 -3.80 -0.78 1.79
C SER A 77 -3.02 -1.47 0.68
N MET A 78 -2.18 -2.44 1.05
CA MET A 78 -1.44 -3.27 0.12
C MET A 78 -1.51 -4.72 0.56
N HIS A 79 -1.55 -5.62 -0.42
CA HIS A 79 -1.47 -7.05 -0.19
C HIS A 79 -0.59 -7.71 -1.25
N PHE A 80 0.26 -8.63 -0.83
CA PHE A 80 1.09 -9.44 -1.73
C PHE A 80 0.73 -10.90 -1.53
N TRP A 81 0.45 -11.59 -2.63
CA TRP A 81 0.19 -13.02 -2.63
C TRP A 81 1.48 -13.83 -2.67
N ASP A 82 2.53 -13.25 -3.24
CA ASP A 82 3.87 -13.82 -3.30
C ASP A 82 4.91 -12.69 -3.44
N ALA A 83 6.17 -13.07 -3.62
CA ALA A 83 7.30 -12.15 -3.73
C ALA A 83 7.17 -11.12 -4.87
N LYS A 84 6.38 -11.42 -5.90
CA LYS A 84 6.25 -10.64 -7.13
C LYS A 84 4.85 -10.06 -7.32
N ALA A 85 3.82 -10.85 -7.04
CA ALA A 85 2.44 -10.47 -7.30
C ALA A 85 1.80 -9.77 -6.11
N GLY A 86 1.31 -8.56 -6.34
CA GLY A 86 0.69 -7.74 -5.31
C GLY A 86 -0.36 -6.79 -5.86
N ILE A 87 -1.08 -6.17 -4.92
CA ILE A 87 -2.14 -5.20 -5.17
C ILE A 87 -2.00 -4.04 -4.19
N ALA A 88 -2.22 -2.84 -4.69
CA ALA A 88 -2.29 -1.58 -3.96
C ALA A 88 -3.67 -0.97 -4.15
N LEU A 89 -4.24 -0.53 -3.04
CA LEU A 89 -5.61 -0.05 -2.93
C LEU A 89 -5.61 1.29 -2.19
N GLY A 90 -6.38 2.25 -2.68
CA GLY A 90 -6.49 3.52 -2.00
C GLY A 90 -7.43 4.50 -2.66
N ARG A 91 -6.96 5.75 -2.75
CA ARG A 91 -7.64 6.87 -3.37
C ARG A 91 -7.04 7.22 -4.72
N SER A 92 -7.87 7.78 -5.59
CA SER A 92 -7.46 8.35 -6.86
C SER A 92 -7.96 9.80 -7.02
N ASP A 93 -8.35 10.20 -8.23
CA ASP A 93 -8.70 11.56 -8.56
C ASP A 93 -9.92 12.06 -7.78
N TYR A 94 -9.90 13.36 -7.50
CA TYR A 94 -11.03 14.08 -6.96
C TYR A 94 -11.83 14.65 -8.12
N THR A 95 -13.14 14.44 -8.15
CA THR A 95 -14.00 14.87 -9.27
C THR A 95 -14.10 16.39 -9.43
N GLY A 96 -13.58 17.17 -8.49
CA GLY A 96 -13.60 18.63 -8.51
C GLY A 96 -14.89 19.23 -7.92
N GLY A 97 -14.84 20.53 -7.63
CA GLY A 97 -15.95 21.30 -7.04
C GLY A 97 -16.11 21.11 -5.53
N ASP A 98 -16.98 21.92 -4.93
CA ASP A 98 -17.21 21.95 -3.48
C ASP A 98 -17.89 20.67 -2.94
N ILE A 99 -18.55 19.93 -3.82
CA ILE A 99 -19.27 18.68 -3.52
C ILE A 99 -18.69 17.48 -4.30
N GLY A 100 -17.46 17.62 -4.79
CA GLY A 100 -16.75 16.52 -5.44
C GLY A 100 -16.47 15.38 -4.46
N TYR A 101 -16.11 14.22 -5.01
CA TYR A 101 -15.70 13.08 -4.21
C TYR A 101 -14.43 12.46 -4.78
N ALA A 102 -13.69 11.79 -3.91
CA ALA A 102 -12.56 10.97 -4.30
C ALA A 102 -13.05 9.62 -4.82
N ARG A 103 -12.39 9.10 -5.87
CA ARG A 103 -12.61 7.74 -6.35
C ARG A 103 -11.64 6.75 -5.69
N SER A 104 -11.96 5.46 -5.85
CA SER A 104 -11.10 4.35 -5.44
C SER A 104 -10.04 4.06 -6.51
N SER A 105 -8.81 3.77 -6.08
CA SER A 105 -7.73 3.25 -6.94
C SER A 105 -7.48 1.77 -6.72
N ILE A 106 -7.19 1.05 -7.81
CA ILE A 106 -6.65 -0.31 -7.78
C ILE A 106 -5.47 -0.40 -8.74
N TYR A 107 -4.35 -0.84 -8.21
CA TYR A 107 -3.13 -1.12 -8.97
C TYR A 107 -2.61 -2.50 -8.60
N VAL A 108 -2.04 -3.20 -9.57
CA VAL A 108 -1.41 -4.50 -9.40
C VAL A 108 0.03 -4.45 -9.87
N THR A 109 0.83 -5.34 -9.33
CA THR A 109 2.21 -5.57 -9.78
C THR A 109 2.42 -7.07 -9.98
N GLY A 110 3.26 -7.41 -10.96
CA GLY A 110 3.73 -8.76 -11.22
C GLY A 110 5.25 -8.93 -11.03
N ASP A 111 5.94 -7.89 -10.57
CA ASP A 111 7.40 -7.83 -10.49
C ASP A 111 7.92 -7.36 -9.13
N GLY A 112 7.08 -7.43 -8.09
CA GLY A 112 7.46 -6.97 -6.76
C GLY A 112 7.47 -5.44 -6.71
N GLY A 113 6.44 -4.81 -7.28
CA GLY A 113 6.22 -3.37 -7.17
C GLY A 113 7.31 -2.51 -7.79
N GLU A 114 8.09 -3.06 -8.73
CA GLU A 114 8.97 -2.25 -9.58
C GLU A 114 8.11 -1.44 -10.54
N HIS A 115 7.13 -2.11 -11.14
CA HIS A 115 6.10 -1.49 -11.96
C HIS A 115 4.71 -1.82 -11.42
N TRP A 116 3.81 -0.84 -11.55
CA TRP A 116 2.42 -0.95 -11.16
C TRP A 116 1.54 -0.64 -12.37
N GLU A 117 0.62 -1.53 -12.69
CA GLU A 117 -0.44 -1.30 -13.69
C GLU A 117 -1.78 -1.20 -12.98
N GLY A 118 -2.66 -0.32 -13.43
CA GLY A 118 -3.93 -0.13 -12.75
C GLY A 118 -4.74 1.03 -13.29
N SER A 119 -5.89 1.24 -12.65
CA SER A 119 -6.79 2.34 -12.97
C SER A 119 -7.10 3.15 -11.72
N SER A 120 -7.09 4.47 -11.91
CA SER A 120 -7.59 5.46 -10.97
C SER A 120 -9.13 5.51 -10.93
N ALA A 121 -9.84 4.72 -11.73
CA ALA A 121 -11.28 4.84 -11.85
C ALA A 121 -11.93 3.46 -11.77
N ILE A 122 -12.19 2.98 -10.56
CA ILE A 122 -13.33 2.08 -10.39
C ILE A 122 -14.60 2.94 -10.54
N GLU A 123 -14.97 3.23 -11.79
CA GLU A 123 -16.03 4.19 -12.14
C GLU A 123 -17.39 3.84 -11.52
N SER A 124 -17.60 2.57 -11.19
CA SER A 124 -18.84 2.08 -10.58
C SER A 124 -18.95 2.35 -9.07
N THR A 125 -17.95 2.96 -8.43
CA THR A 125 -17.96 3.19 -6.98
C THR A 125 -17.50 4.59 -6.61
N THR A 126 -18.15 5.19 -5.62
CA THR A 126 -17.74 6.46 -5.02
C THR A 126 -17.03 6.21 -3.69
N GLY A 127 -16.04 7.05 -3.39
CA GLY A 127 -15.30 7.00 -2.13
C GLY A 127 -13.97 6.24 -2.21
N VAL A 128 -13.22 6.34 -1.12
CA VAL A 128 -11.86 5.81 -0.97
C VAL A 128 -11.90 4.40 -0.38
N ILE A 129 -10.93 3.55 -0.74
CA ILE A 129 -10.79 2.26 -0.08
C ILE A 129 -10.24 2.49 1.34
N LEU A 130 -11.02 2.12 2.36
CA LEU A 130 -10.67 2.32 3.77
C LEU A 130 -10.13 1.06 4.43
N GLY A 131 -10.33 -0.10 3.81
CA GLY A 131 -9.89 -1.37 4.34
C GLY A 131 -9.92 -2.46 3.29
N SER A 132 -9.12 -3.49 3.53
CA SER A 132 -9.12 -4.69 2.71
C SER A 132 -8.81 -5.92 3.54
N SER A 133 -9.23 -7.08 3.05
CA SER A 133 -8.88 -8.39 3.61
C SER A 133 -8.72 -9.40 2.50
N PHE A 134 -7.63 -10.16 2.56
CA PHE A 134 -7.27 -11.18 1.58
C PHE A 134 -6.96 -12.50 2.28
N PRO A 135 -7.98 -13.33 2.57
CA PRO A 135 -7.79 -14.65 3.18
C PRO A 135 -7.22 -15.70 2.19
N GLY A 136 -7.07 -15.35 0.91
CA GLY A 136 -6.50 -16.21 -0.13
C GLY A 136 -6.45 -15.50 -1.48
N LEU A 137 -6.62 -16.25 -2.58
CA LEU A 137 -6.64 -15.68 -3.94
C LEU A 137 -7.82 -14.73 -4.21
N THR A 138 -8.86 -14.80 -3.39
CA THR A 138 -9.97 -13.84 -3.39
C THR A 138 -9.91 -13.04 -2.11
N GLY A 139 -10.05 -11.73 -2.24
CA GLY A 139 -10.18 -10.79 -1.14
C GLY A 139 -11.28 -9.79 -1.39
N TYR A 140 -11.46 -8.90 -0.42
CA TYR A 140 -12.48 -7.87 -0.43
C TYR A 140 -11.86 -6.54 -0.03
N ALA A 141 -12.18 -5.49 -0.77
CA ALA A 141 -11.90 -4.11 -0.44
C ALA A 141 -13.21 -3.40 -0.12
N VAL A 142 -13.19 -2.45 0.80
CA VAL A 142 -14.39 -1.71 1.20
C VAL A 142 -14.18 -0.21 1.03
N ASN A 143 -15.20 0.43 0.46
CA ASN A 143 -15.35 1.88 0.47
C ASN A 143 -16.75 2.23 1.03
N PRO A 144 -17.05 3.51 1.29
CA PRO A 144 -18.34 3.88 1.90
C PRO A 144 -19.58 3.44 1.12
N ALA A 145 -19.46 3.24 -0.20
CA ALA A 145 -20.58 2.92 -1.07
C ALA A 145 -20.71 1.43 -1.38
N SER A 146 -19.65 0.63 -1.21
CA SER A 146 -19.57 -0.71 -1.80
C SER A 146 -18.55 -1.63 -1.14
N VAL A 147 -18.81 -2.93 -1.27
CA VAL A 147 -17.83 -4.00 -1.07
C VAL A 147 -17.37 -4.48 -2.43
N ILE A 148 -16.08 -4.31 -2.72
CA ILE A 148 -15.45 -4.69 -3.98
C ILE A 148 -14.80 -6.05 -3.79
N ARG A 149 -15.29 -7.06 -4.52
CA ARG A 149 -14.66 -8.37 -4.58
C ARG A 149 -13.45 -8.30 -5.51
N VAL A 150 -12.28 -8.65 -5.00
CA VAL A 150 -11.03 -8.70 -5.76
C VAL A 150 -10.59 -10.14 -5.90
N LYS A 151 -10.22 -10.56 -7.12
CA LYS A 151 -9.76 -11.93 -7.38
C LYS A 151 -8.50 -11.91 -8.23
N ARG A 152 -7.44 -12.57 -7.76
CA ARG A 152 -6.26 -12.85 -8.57
C ARG A 152 -6.62 -13.90 -9.63
N ILE A 153 -6.42 -13.57 -10.90
CA ILE A 153 -6.55 -14.51 -12.02
C ILE A 153 -5.22 -15.29 -12.10
N ARG A 154 -5.30 -16.60 -12.34
CA ARG A 154 -4.12 -17.48 -12.46
C ARG A 154 -3.40 -17.26 -13.78
#